data_AF-A0A818SZS0-F1
#
_entry.id   AF-A0A818SZS0-F1
#
_cell.length_a   1.000
_cell.length_b   1.000
_cell.length_c   1.000
_cell.angle_alpha   90.00
_cell.angle_beta   90.00
_cell.angle_gamma   90.00
#
_symmetry.space_group_name_H-M   'P 1'
#
loop_
_entity.id
_entity.type
_entity.pdbx_description
1 polymer ?
#
loop_
_entity_poly.entity_id
_entity_poly.type
_entity_poly.pdbx_seq_one_letter_code
_entity_poly.pdbx_strand_id
1 'polypeptide(L)'
;MDKQMFALRSPQIDANHLDEDFNSYNWEIFSSLFRNSYSHLIHTFKHEFQLFLRLLTSYNTLLSSRYSATIGQQLLQLKYSPSIQTRSQKFFFLSSTVFSYLYEKFLVDYRRLLPFQFIYKLLVFVNFLLFLHRGTYINLFERLSCLKTIHNHPPSLRILDYSYMKRELIWHTLNETLGTIIPFITSLKARTLMRKYFSGTLMKRLEQTNVCSVCEQSIVMPHESIGECKHYFCYICAYSLIQHSCPICFKTINNIKPKEFSSK
;
A
#
# COMPACT_ATOMS: atom_id res chain seq x y z
N MET A 1 33.72 -29.62 -4.67
CA MET A 1 33.34 -28.61 -5.68
C MET A 1 31.87 -28.32 -5.51
N ASP A 2 31.53 -27.31 -4.72
CA ASP A 2 30.14 -26.93 -4.49
C ASP A 2 29.55 -26.42 -5.80
N LYS A 3 28.61 -27.20 -6.34
CA LYS A 3 27.82 -26.80 -7.51
C LYS A 3 26.99 -25.61 -7.08
N GLN A 4 27.46 -24.38 -7.33
CA GLN A 4 26.68 -23.17 -7.09
C GLN A 4 25.37 -23.30 -7.87
N MET A 5 24.28 -23.53 -7.13
CA MET A 5 22.96 -23.70 -7.72
C MET A 5 22.40 -22.31 -8.01
N PHE A 6 22.23 -22.01 -9.30
CA PHE A 6 21.56 -20.79 -9.74
C PHE A 6 20.18 -20.68 -9.09
N ALA A 7 19.79 -19.44 -8.78
CA ALA A 7 18.48 -19.16 -8.23
C ALA A 7 17.37 -19.62 -9.19
N LEU A 8 16.25 -20.07 -8.64
CA LEU A 8 15.07 -20.42 -9.44
C LEU A 8 14.43 -19.14 -10.00
N ARG A 9 13.73 -19.23 -11.14
CA ARG A 9 13.14 -18.06 -11.81
C ARG A 9 12.10 -17.34 -10.94
N SER A 10 11.18 -18.06 -10.32
CA SER A 10 10.12 -17.44 -9.49
C SER A 10 10.69 -16.68 -8.30
N PRO A 11 11.56 -17.26 -7.44
CA PRO A 11 12.17 -16.52 -6.34
C PRO A 11 12.95 -15.27 -6.77
N GLN A 12 13.55 -15.26 -7.97
CA GLN A 12 14.19 -14.05 -8.50
C GLN A 12 13.19 -12.95 -8.86
N ILE A 13 12.06 -13.31 -9.48
CA ILE A 13 10.96 -12.38 -9.77
C ILE A 13 10.35 -11.87 -8.46
N ASP A 14 10.06 -12.79 -7.54
CA ASP A 14 9.46 -12.49 -6.24
C ASP A 14 10.37 -11.57 -5.43
N ALA A 15 11.69 -11.77 -5.46
CA ALA A 15 12.65 -10.89 -4.80
C ALA A 15 12.61 -9.46 -5.36
N ASN A 16 12.56 -9.31 -6.69
CA ASN A 16 12.51 -7.99 -7.33
C ASN A 16 11.18 -7.27 -7.01
N HIS A 17 10.06 -8.01 -7.00
CA HIS A 17 8.75 -7.45 -6.62
C HIS A 17 8.74 -7.02 -5.14
N LEU A 18 9.30 -7.83 -4.25
CA LEU A 18 9.43 -7.48 -2.83
C LEU A 18 10.26 -6.21 -2.61
N ASP A 19 11.33 -6.01 -3.38
CA ASP A 19 12.14 -4.79 -3.32
C ASP A 19 11.36 -3.56 -3.81
N GLU A 20 10.51 -3.71 -4.83
CA GLU A 20 9.61 -2.65 -5.32
C GLU A 20 8.51 -2.32 -4.30
N ASP A 21 7.86 -3.34 -3.73
CA ASP A 21 6.82 -3.23 -2.71
C ASP A 21 7.35 -2.60 -1.42
N PHE A 22 8.56 -2.98 -1.01
CA PHE A 22 9.20 -2.37 0.15
C PHE A 22 9.35 -0.85 -0.03
N ASN A 23 9.74 -0.40 -1.23
CA ASN A 23 9.88 1.03 -1.51
C ASN A 23 8.52 1.74 -1.58
N SER A 24 7.50 1.13 -2.19
CA SER A 24 6.16 1.72 -2.30
C SER A 24 5.47 1.82 -0.95
N TYR A 25 5.52 0.76 -0.14
CA TYR A 25 4.91 0.72 1.19
C TYR A 25 5.53 1.73 2.15
N ASN A 26 6.86 1.86 2.17
CA ASN A 26 7.52 2.87 3.01
C ASN A 26 7.15 4.30 2.57
N TRP A 27 6.97 4.53 1.27
CA TRP A 27 6.47 5.82 0.78
C TRP A 27 5.04 6.10 1.24
N GLU A 28 4.15 5.10 1.17
CA GLU A 28 2.77 5.25 1.65
C GLU A 28 2.71 5.59 3.12
N ILE A 29 3.46 4.86 3.97
CA ILE A 29 3.58 5.18 5.41
C ILE A 29 4.08 6.60 5.59
N PHE A 30 5.18 6.97 4.92
CA PHE A 30 5.77 8.29 5.07
C PHE A 30 4.79 9.40 4.66
N SER A 31 4.12 9.24 3.52
CA SER A 31 3.14 10.22 3.02
C SER A 31 1.90 10.34 3.92
N SER A 32 1.50 9.26 4.60
CA SER A 32 0.35 9.26 5.52
C SER A 32 0.56 10.17 6.73
N LEU A 33 1.81 10.35 7.18
CA LEU A 33 2.17 11.23 8.31
C LEU A 33 1.95 12.72 8.00
N PHE A 34 2.00 13.11 6.73
CA PHE A 34 1.96 14.51 6.29
C PHE A 34 0.67 14.90 5.56
N ARG A 35 -0.34 14.02 5.58
CA ARG A 35 -1.57 14.12 4.77
C ARG A 35 -2.38 15.41 5.00
N ASN A 36 -2.29 16.03 6.18
CA ASN A 36 -3.04 17.24 6.54
C ASN A 36 -2.26 18.55 6.40
N SER A 37 -0.92 18.53 6.38
CA SER A 37 -0.13 19.76 6.53
C SER A 37 0.55 20.22 5.24
N TYR A 38 1.00 19.31 4.35
CA TYR A 38 1.86 19.71 3.22
C TYR A 38 1.71 18.83 1.96
N SER A 39 0.48 18.69 1.45
CA SER A 39 0.17 17.86 0.26
C SER A 39 1.04 18.16 -0.97
N HIS A 40 1.38 19.44 -1.22
CA HIS A 40 2.18 19.84 -2.39
C HIS A 40 3.67 19.43 -2.28
N LEU A 41 4.26 19.46 -1.08
CA LEU A 41 5.67 19.09 -0.90
C LEU A 41 5.91 17.58 -1.06
N ILE A 42 4.88 16.78 -0.77
CA ILE A 42 4.92 15.31 -0.87
C ILE A 42 5.19 14.85 -2.31
N HIS A 43 4.57 15.48 -3.32
CA HIS A 43 4.75 15.04 -4.70
C HIS A 43 6.17 15.28 -5.22
N THR A 44 6.78 16.42 -4.89
CA THR A 44 8.17 16.74 -5.25
C THR A 44 9.17 15.84 -4.51
N PHE A 45 8.88 15.53 -3.24
CA PHE A 45 9.79 14.75 -2.40
C PHE A 45 9.75 13.24 -2.67
N LYS A 46 8.73 12.74 -3.39
CA LYS A 46 8.55 11.31 -3.70
C LYS A 46 9.79 10.66 -4.28
N HIS A 47 10.32 11.23 -5.37
CA HIS A 47 11.45 10.66 -6.08
C HIS A 47 12.74 10.72 -5.25
N GLU A 48 12.94 11.77 -4.45
CA GLU A 48 14.10 11.91 -3.56
C GLU A 48 14.07 10.88 -2.44
N PHE A 49 12.90 10.67 -1.83
CA PHE A 49 12.72 9.66 -0.79
C PHE A 49 12.93 8.24 -1.32
N GLN A 50 12.38 7.92 -2.49
CA GLN A 50 12.58 6.62 -3.14
C GLN A 50 14.05 6.39 -3.50
N LEU A 51 14.77 7.41 -3.98
CA LEU A 51 16.21 7.33 -4.19
C LEU A 51 16.96 7.08 -2.89
N PHE A 52 16.62 7.80 -1.82
CA PHE A 52 17.24 7.63 -0.51
C PHE A 52 17.09 6.19 0.00
N LEU A 53 15.88 5.61 -0.08
CA LEU A 53 15.65 4.22 0.30
C LEU A 53 16.41 3.23 -0.58
N ARG A 54 16.42 3.42 -1.90
CA ARG A 54 17.20 2.59 -2.84
C ARG A 54 18.70 2.68 -2.56
N LEU A 55 19.21 3.86 -2.20
CA LEU A 55 20.61 4.04 -1.81
C LEU A 55 20.91 3.35 -0.48
N LEU A 56 20.05 3.51 0.52
CA LEU A 56 20.21 2.88 1.83
C LEU A 56 20.21 1.34 1.73
N THR A 57 19.28 0.79 0.94
CA THR A 57 19.22 -0.65 0.67
C THR A 57 20.44 -1.11 -0.13
N SER A 58 20.82 -0.39 -1.19
CA SER A 58 22.03 -0.69 -1.96
C SER A 58 23.31 -0.61 -1.15
N TYR A 59 23.38 0.28 -0.15
CA TYR A 59 24.53 0.41 0.74
C TYR A 59 24.75 -0.87 1.54
N ASN A 60 23.66 -1.45 2.07
CA ASN A 60 23.73 -2.75 2.75
C ASN A 60 24.13 -3.88 1.79
N THR A 61 23.71 -3.82 0.53
CA THR A 61 24.09 -4.78 -0.52
C THR A 61 25.55 -4.63 -0.98
N LEU A 62 26.07 -3.40 -1.06
CA LEU A 62 27.38 -3.06 -1.64
C LEU A 62 28.53 -3.03 -0.63
N LEU A 63 28.27 -2.55 0.59
CA LEU A 63 29.29 -2.33 1.61
C LEU A 63 29.42 -3.51 2.57
N SER A 64 28.30 -4.17 2.91
CA SER A 64 28.33 -5.34 3.79
C SER A 64 28.71 -6.58 2.99
N SER A 65 30.00 -6.89 2.98
CA SER A 65 30.55 -8.15 2.44
C SER A 65 29.94 -9.41 3.07
N ARG A 66 29.12 -9.26 4.13
CA ARG A 66 28.45 -10.36 4.83
C ARG A 66 27.15 -10.83 4.17
N TYR A 67 26.43 -9.94 3.48
CA TYR A 67 25.07 -10.27 3.02
C TYR A 67 24.89 -10.25 1.51
N SER A 68 25.64 -9.44 0.74
CA SER A 68 25.66 -9.43 -0.75
C SER A 68 24.30 -9.71 -1.41
N ALA A 69 23.22 -9.16 -0.84
CA ALA A 69 21.84 -9.44 -1.21
C ALA A 69 21.01 -8.16 -1.03
N THR A 70 19.95 -8.03 -1.81
CA THR A 70 18.88 -7.04 -1.54
C THR A 70 17.97 -7.53 -0.40
N ILE A 71 17.05 -6.67 0.05
CA ILE A 71 16.11 -7.06 1.12
C ILE A 71 15.20 -8.20 0.65
N GLY A 72 14.63 -8.08 -0.55
CA GLY A 72 13.81 -9.12 -1.16
C GLY A 72 14.58 -10.43 -1.36
N GLN A 73 15.84 -10.34 -1.78
CA GLN A 73 16.71 -11.51 -1.88
C GLN A 73 16.99 -12.14 -0.51
N GLN A 74 17.27 -11.34 0.52
CA GLN A 74 17.51 -11.83 1.87
C GLN A 74 16.28 -12.57 2.43
N LEU A 75 15.07 -12.05 2.20
CA LEU A 75 13.81 -12.69 2.61
C LEU A 75 13.61 -14.05 1.94
N LEU A 76 14.04 -14.19 0.69
CA LEU A 76 13.92 -15.43 -0.10
C LEU A 76 15.17 -16.31 -0.07
N GLN A 77 16.11 -16.04 0.85
CA GLN A 77 17.37 -16.77 1.00
C GLN A 77 18.22 -16.80 -0.30
N LEU A 78 18.10 -15.75 -1.10
CA LEU A 78 18.92 -15.50 -2.28
C LEU A 78 20.07 -14.58 -1.92
N LYS A 79 21.16 -14.68 -2.68
CA LYS A 79 22.26 -13.72 -2.68
C LYS A 79 22.81 -13.54 -4.08
N TYR A 80 23.50 -12.44 -4.30
CA TYR A 80 24.39 -12.36 -5.44
C TYR A 80 25.62 -13.25 -5.25
N SER A 81 26.08 -13.80 -6.36
CA SER A 81 27.36 -14.48 -6.42
C SER A 81 28.46 -13.57 -5.87
N PRO A 82 29.45 -14.12 -5.13
CA PRO A 82 30.57 -13.35 -4.55
C PRO A 82 31.41 -12.61 -5.60
N SER A 83 31.11 -12.78 -6.89
CA SER A 83 31.60 -11.95 -7.97
C SER A 83 31.46 -10.44 -7.76
N ILE A 84 30.56 -9.90 -6.90
CA ILE A 84 30.40 -8.45 -6.60
C ILE A 84 31.68 -7.75 -6.08
N GLN A 85 32.76 -8.49 -5.84
CA GLN A 85 33.96 -7.97 -5.20
C GLN A 85 34.74 -6.94 -6.03
N THR A 86 34.51 -6.83 -7.35
CA THR A 86 35.21 -5.83 -8.18
C THR A 86 34.66 -4.41 -7.96
N ARG A 87 35.55 -3.42 -7.81
CA ARG A 87 35.17 -2.00 -7.67
C ARG A 87 34.26 -1.55 -8.81
N SER A 88 34.50 -2.02 -10.04
CA SER A 88 33.70 -1.69 -11.22
C SER A 88 32.24 -2.14 -11.09
N GLN A 89 31.98 -3.37 -10.63
CA GLN A 89 30.60 -3.86 -10.46
C GLN A 89 29.83 -3.09 -9.39
N LYS A 90 30.50 -2.67 -8.31
CA LYS A 90 29.88 -1.80 -7.29
C LYS A 90 29.47 -0.45 -7.86
N PHE A 91 30.33 0.16 -8.68
CA PHE A 91 30.01 1.40 -9.39
C PHE A 91 28.85 1.20 -10.39
N PHE A 92 28.82 0.09 -11.13
CA PHE A 92 27.71 -0.20 -12.04
C PHE A 92 26.37 -0.36 -11.30
N PHE A 93 26.37 -1.03 -10.14
CA PHE A 93 25.16 -1.17 -9.33
C PHE A 93 24.69 0.19 -8.79
N LEU A 94 25.60 1.01 -8.25
CA LEU A 94 25.27 2.36 -7.80
C LEU A 94 24.79 3.25 -8.96
N SER A 95 25.45 3.14 -10.12
CA SER A 95 25.05 3.84 -11.34
C SER A 95 23.66 3.41 -11.80
N SER A 96 23.30 2.13 -11.66
CA SER A 96 21.96 1.64 -11.99
C SER A 96 20.88 2.24 -11.08
N THR A 97 21.15 2.37 -9.78
CA THR A 97 20.21 2.99 -8.84
C THR A 97 19.99 4.47 -9.16
N VAL A 98 21.06 5.18 -9.52
CA VAL A 98 21.00 6.61 -9.90
C VAL A 98 20.33 6.78 -11.28
N PHE A 99 20.63 5.91 -12.24
CA PHE A 99 20.00 5.94 -13.55
C PHE A 99 18.49 5.69 -13.46
N SER A 100 18.04 4.75 -12.63
CA SER A 100 16.63 4.49 -12.40
C SER A 100 15.91 5.74 -11.85
N TYR A 101 16.53 6.46 -10.92
CA TYR A 101 16.01 7.74 -10.42
C TYR A 101 15.97 8.83 -11.51
N LEU A 102 17.05 9.01 -12.28
CA LEU A 102 17.10 9.99 -13.37
C LEU A 102 16.05 9.68 -14.44
N TYR A 103 15.81 8.39 -14.71
CA TYR A 103 14.78 7.94 -15.63
C TYR A 103 13.38 8.33 -15.13
N GLU A 104 13.05 8.01 -13.88
CA GLU A 104 11.74 8.35 -13.28
C GLU A 104 11.52 9.87 -13.17
N LYS A 105 12.56 10.65 -12.88
CA LYS A 105 12.46 12.10 -12.65
C LYS A 105 12.46 12.95 -13.93
N PHE A 106 13.24 12.58 -14.95
CA PHE A 106 13.45 13.43 -16.14
C PHE A 106 12.97 12.82 -17.46
N LEU A 107 13.10 11.50 -17.64
CA LEU A 107 12.81 10.85 -18.92
C LEU A 107 11.33 10.55 -19.13
N VAL A 108 10.53 10.48 -18.06
CA VAL A 108 9.09 10.23 -18.16
C VAL A 108 8.33 11.47 -18.68
N ASP A 109 8.75 12.68 -18.32
CA ASP A 109 8.02 13.92 -18.63
C ASP A 109 8.36 14.55 -20.00
N TYR A 110 9.51 14.21 -20.60
CA TYR A 110 10.00 14.87 -21.81
C TYR A 110 9.62 14.16 -23.12
N ARG A 111 8.69 14.77 -23.87
CA ARG A 111 8.25 14.34 -25.22
C ARG A 111 9.37 14.21 -26.26
N ARG A 112 10.54 14.84 -26.08
CA ARG A 112 11.67 14.74 -27.03
C ARG A 112 12.53 13.49 -26.86
N LEU A 113 12.40 12.78 -25.72
CA LEU A 113 13.18 11.58 -25.42
C LEU A 113 12.40 10.28 -25.68
N LEU A 114 11.22 10.39 -26.29
CA LEU A 114 10.38 9.28 -26.73
C LEU A 114 11.13 8.13 -27.45
N PRO A 115 12.04 8.37 -28.42
CA PRO A 115 12.75 7.27 -29.08
C PRO A 115 13.72 6.55 -28.14
N PHE A 116 14.41 7.28 -27.26
CA PHE A 116 15.30 6.67 -26.26
C PHE A 116 14.53 5.85 -25.24
N GLN A 117 13.37 6.35 -24.81
CA GLN A 117 12.46 5.62 -23.93
C GLN A 117 11.97 4.31 -24.58
N PHE A 118 11.64 4.35 -25.88
CA PHE A 118 11.24 3.15 -26.62
C PHE A 118 12.37 2.13 -26.69
N ILE A 119 13.59 2.55 -27.05
CA ILE A 119 14.76 1.67 -27.13
C ILE A 119 15.06 1.06 -25.76
N TYR A 120 15.05 1.85 -24.68
CA TYR A 120 15.27 1.36 -23.33
C TYR A 120 14.22 0.32 -22.93
N LYS A 121 12.92 0.61 -23.12
CA LYS A 121 11.84 -0.33 -22.82
C LYS A 121 11.92 -1.60 -23.65
N LEU A 122 12.31 -1.50 -24.93
CA LEU A 122 12.54 -2.66 -25.80
C LEU A 122 13.69 -3.51 -25.28
N LEU A 123 14.81 -2.92 -24.87
CA LEU A 123 15.92 -3.63 -24.25
C LEU A 123 15.49 -4.34 -22.96
N VAL A 124 14.71 -3.66 -22.10
CA VAL A 124 14.19 -4.26 -20.86
C VAL A 124 13.30 -5.46 -21.19
N PHE A 125 12.41 -5.32 -22.18
CA PHE A 125 11.52 -6.39 -22.62
C PHE A 125 12.28 -7.59 -23.21
N VAL A 126 13.25 -7.34 -24.09
CA VAL A 126 14.09 -8.41 -24.65
C VAL A 126 14.91 -9.09 -23.55
N ASN A 127 15.44 -8.33 -22.59
CA ASN A 127 16.12 -8.89 -21.42
C ASN A 127 15.19 -9.79 -20.60
N PHE A 128 13.95 -9.37 -20.38
CA PHE A 128 12.94 -10.16 -19.68
C PHE A 128 12.60 -11.45 -20.43
N LEU A 129 12.44 -11.42 -21.77
CA LEU A 129 12.23 -12.64 -22.56
C LEU A 129 13.43 -13.60 -22.47
N LEU A 130 14.65 -13.06 -22.55
CA LEU A 130 15.87 -13.85 -22.37
C LEU A 130 16.00 -14.41 -20.94
N PHE A 131 15.51 -13.67 -19.95
CA PHE A 131 15.42 -14.13 -18.57
C PHE A 131 14.41 -15.27 -18.42
N LEU A 132 13.22 -15.19 -19.03
CA LEU A 132 12.25 -16.28 -18.99
C LEU A 132 12.83 -17.56 -19.61
N HIS A 133 13.57 -17.43 -20.71
CA HIS A 133 14.22 -18.58 -21.35
C HIS A 133 15.39 -19.14 -20.51
N ARG A 134 16.38 -18.30 -20.15
CA ARG A 134 17.64 -18.74 -19.51
C ARG A 134 17.62 -18.78 -17.98
N GLY A 135 16.87 -17.89 -17.34
CA GLY A 135 16.68 -17.82 -15.88
C GLY A 135 17.83 -17.22 -15.07
N THR A 136 18.75 -16.47 -15.70
CA THR A 136 20.03 -16.09 -15.06
C THR A 136 20.11 -14.63 -14.58
N TYR A 137 19.54 -13.67 -15.31
CA TYR A 137 19.66 -12.24 -15.03
C TYR A 137 18.28 -11.58 -15.16
N ILE A 138 17.72 -11.05 -14.07
CA ILE A 138 16.39 -10.44 -14.10
C ILE A 138 16.45 -9.04 -14.69
N ASN A 139 17.46 -8.24 -14.30
CA ASN A 139 17.62 -6.86 -14.73
C ASN A 139 18.67 -6.70 -15.85
N LEU A 140 18.49 -5.67 -16.70
CA LEU A 140 19.50 -5.29 -17.70
C LEU A 140 20.84 -4.97 -17.04
N PHE A 141 20.81 -4.26 -15.91
CA PHE A 141 22.01 -3.89 -15.18
C PHE A 141 22.74 -5.10 -14.62
N GLU A 142 22.03 -6.09 -14.10
CA GLU A 142 22.63 -7.37 -13.65
C GLU A 142 23.27 -8.12 -14.81
N ARG A 143 22.67 -8.08 -16.01
CA ARG A 143 23.26 -8.67 -17.21
C ARG A 143 24.56 -7.98 -17.62
N LEU A 144 24.56 -6.64 -17.66
CA LEU A 144 25.75 -5.85 -18.01
C LEU A 144 26.88 -6.02 -16.98
N SER A 145 26.54 -6.08 -15.70
CA SER A 145 27.49 -6.30 -14.59
C SER A 145 27.84 -7.77 -14.36
N CYS A 146 27.21 -8.68 -15.11
CA CYS A 146 27.33 -10.13 -15.00
C CYS A 146 27.07 -10.66 -13.57
N LEU A 147 26.17 -10.01 -12.83
CA LEU A 147 25.80 -10.38 -11.48
C LEU A 147 24.77 -11.50 -11.50
N LYS A 148 25.18 -12.67 -11.02
CA LYS A 148 24.32 -13.85 -10.97
C LYS A 148 23.70 -13.98 -9.58
N THR A 149 22.42 -14.33 -9.53
CA THR A 149 21.71 -14.67 -8.30
C THR A 149 21.88 -16.17 -8.01
N ILE A 150 22.26 -16.49 -6.78
CA ILE A 150 22.47 -17.85 -6.28
C ILE A 150 21.69 -18.03 -4.99
N HIS A 151 21.32 -19.27 -4.67
CA HIS A 151 20.72 -19.57 -3.37
C HIS A 151 21.78 -19.57 -2.25
N ASN A 152 21.38 -19.17 -1.05
CA ASN A 152 22.21 -19.29 0.15
C ASN A 152 22.38 -20.75 0.60
N HIS A 153 21.35 -21.57 0.38
CA HIS A 153 21.30 -22.99 0.70
C HIS A 153 20.83 -23.77 -0.54
N PRO A 154 21.15 -25.06 -0.69
CA PRO A 154 20.60 -25.86 -1.79
C PRO A 154 19.07 -25.73 -1.76
N PRO A 155 18.41 -25.38 -2.89
CA PRO A 155 16.96 -25.25 -2.92
C PRO A 155 16.38 -26.60 -2.50
N SER A 156 15.72 -26.62 -1.33
CA SER A 156 14.90 -27.76 -0.97
C SER A 156 13.85 -27.89 -2.08
N LEU A 157 13.74 -29.08 -2.68
CA LEU A 157 12.63 -29.41 -3.57
C LEU A 157 11.37 -29.06 -2.80
N ARG A 158 10.72 -27.96 -3.21
CA ARG A 158 9.55 -27.30 -2.60
C ARG A 158 8.66 -28.28 -1.82
N ILE A 159 9.07 -28.66 -0.61
CA ILE A 159 8.15 -29.12 0.43
C ILE A 159 7.54 -27.79 0.83
N LEU A 160 6.45 -27.42 0.15
CA LEU A 160 5.63 -26.27 0.49
C LEU A 160 5.54 -26.27 2.00
N ASP A 161 6.06 -25.23 2.62
CA ASP A 161 5.96 -25.04 4.04
C ASP A 161 4.48 -24.74 4.31
N TYR A 162 3.67 -25.81 4.35
CA TYR A 162 2.23 -25.76 4.49
C TYR A 162 1.83 -24.94 5.73
N SER A 163 2.76 -24.76 6.67
CA SER A 163 2.70 -23.85 7.81
C SER A 163 2.38 -22.40 7.40
N TYR A 164 3.10 -21.82 6.43
CA TYR A 164 2.92 -20.45 5.96
C TYR A 164 1.66 -20.31 5.11
N MET A 165 1.45 -21.22 4.16
CA MET A 165 0.25 -21.20 3.32
C MET A 165 -1.02 -21.36 4.15
N LYS A 166 -1.02 -22.23 5.17
CA LYS A 166 -2.14 -22.37 6.10
C LYS A 166 -2.38 -21.08 6.89
N ARG A 167 -1.32 -20.43 7.39
CA ARG A 167 -1.44 -19.17 8.14
C ARG A 167 -2.02 -18.06 7.29
N GLU A 168 -1.55 -17.92 6.06
CA GLU A 168 -2.03 -16.90 5.12
C GLU A 168 -3.50 -17.12 4.75
N LEU A 169 -3.89 -18.38 4.49
CA LEU A 169 -5.28 -18.72 4.21
C LEU A 169 -6.21 -18.44 5.41
N ILE A 170 -5.77 -18.77 6.62
CA ILE A 170 -6.51 -18.46 7.86
C ILE A 170 -6.66 -16.94 8.01
N TRP A 171 -5.59 -16.18 7.80
CA TRP A 171 -5.62 -14.73 7.94
C TRP A 171 -6.52 -14.06 6.89
N HIS A 172 -6.47 -14.52 5.64
CA HIS A 172 -7.38 -14.05 4.59
C HIS A 172 -8.83 -14.39 4.90
N THR A 173 -9.12 -15.63 5.30
CA THR A 173 -10.48 -16.05 5.68
C THR A 173 -10.99 -15.21 6.84
N LEU A 174 -10.16 -14.97 7.85
CA LEU A 174 -10.51 -14.12 8.99
C LEU A 174 -10.80 -12.68 8.54
N ASN A 175 -9.94 -12.07 7.72
CA ASN A 175 -10.16 -10.71 7.23
C ASN A 175 -11.43 -10.58 6.40
N GLU A 176 -11.74 -11.58 5.57
CA GLU A 176 -12.98 -11.61 4.80
C GLU A 176 -14.20 -11.74 5.73
N THR A 177 -14.14 -12.62 6.72
CA THR A 177 -15.22 -12.74 7.72
C THR A 177 -15.39 -11.45 8.54
N LEU A 178 -14.31 -10.80 8.97
CA LEU A 178 -14.37 -9.51 9.67
C LEU A 178 -14.90 -8.40 8.77
N GLY A 179 -14.47 -8.35 7.51
CA GLY A 179 -14.95 -7.40 6.51
C GLY A 179 -16.45 -7.52 6.25
N THR A 180 -17.00 -8.74 6.34
CA THR A 180 -18.45 -8.94 6.30
C THR A 180 -19.13 -8.60 7.62
N ILE A 181 -18.54 -8.89 8.78
CA ILE A 181 -19.17 -8.66 10.10
C ILE A 181 -19.18 -7.18 10.49
N ILE A 182 -18.11 -6.42 10.20
CA ILE A 182 -17.94 -5.02 10.62
C ILE A 182 -19.08 -4.11 10.12
N PRO A 183 -19.47 -4.13 8.83
CA PRO A 183 -20.60 -3.35 8.33
C PRO A 183 -21.93 -3.70 9.01
N PHE A 184 -22.14 -4.96 9.41
CA PHE A 184 -23.36 -5.36 10.11
C PHE A 184 -23.40 -4.81 11.54
N ILE A 185 -22.29 -4.87 12.28
CA ILE A 185 -22.16 -4.29 13.63
C ILE A 185 -22.28 -2.75 13.58
N THR A 186 -21.62 -2.12 12.60
CA THR A 186 -21.61 -0.66 12.46
C THR A 186 -22.85 -0.11 11.77
N SER A 187 -23.71 -0.99 11.21
CA SER A 187 -24.92 -0.55 10.52
C SER A 187 -25.78 0.30 11.44
N LEU A 188 -26.28 1.41 10.90
CA LEU A 188 -27.15 2.33 11.63
C LEU A 188 -28.42 1.62 12.14
N LYS A 189 -28.89 0.60 11.42
CA LYS A 189 -30.00 -0.26 11.82
C LYS A 189 -29.65 -1.10 13.05
N ALA A 190 -28.48 -1.76 13.09
CA ALA A 190 -28.04 -2.49 14.27
C ALA A 190 -27.82 -1.55 15.47
N ARG A 191 -27.22 -0.38 15.26
CA ARG A 191 -27.03 0.63 16.32
C ARG A 191 -28.35 1.16 16.87
N THR A 192 -29.33 1.45 16.01
CA THR A 192 -30.67 1.92 16.43
C THR A 192 -31.50 0.80 17.08
N LEU A 193 -31.41 -0.44 16.59
CA LEU A 193 -32.04 -1.62 17.19
C LEU A 193 -31.43 -1.96 18.56
N MET A 194 -30.11 -2.01 18.66
CA MET A 194 -29.40 -2.21 19.93
C MET A 194 -29.77 -1.12 20.94
N ARG A 195 -29.79 0.14 20.52
CA ARG A 195 -30.26 1.23 21.36
C ARG A 195 -31.71 1.03 21.76
N LYS A 196 -32.62 0.67 20.84
CA LYS A 196 -34.03 0.40 21.13
C LYS A 196 -34.18 -0.71 22.19
N TYR A 197 -33.45 -1.81 22.06
CA TYR A 197 -33.46 -2.93 23.01
C TYR A 197 -32.85 -2.56 24.38
N PHE A 198 -31.73 -1.82 24.42
CA PHE A 198 -31.10 -1.37 25.67
C PHE A 198 -31.77 -0.13 26.31
N SER A 199 -32.59 0.61 25.57
CA SER A 199 -33.26 1.84 26.03
C SER A 199 -34.48 1.62 26.91
N GLY A 200 -34.83 0.36 27.21
CA GLY A 200 -35.95 0.01 28.09
C GLY A 200 -35.79 0.45 29.54
N THR A 201 -34.61 0.92 30.00
CA THR A 201 -34.43 1.17 31.44
C THR A 201 -33.55 2.36 31.83
N LEU A 202 -32.62 2.90 31.01
CA LEU A 202 -31.63 3.84 31.60
C LEU A 202 -30.87 4.83 30.68
N MET A 203 -31.44 5.36 29.59
CA MET A 203 -30.77 6.44 28.84
C MET A 203 -31.63 7.70 28.73
N LYS A 204 -31.08 8.82 29.25
CA LYS A 204 -31.56 10.17 28.97
C LYS A 204 -31.64 10.40 27.46
N ARG A 205 -32.71 11.05 26.99
CA ARG A 205 -32.83 11.57 25.63
C ARG A 205 -31.56 12.37 25.32
N LEU A 206 -30.79 11.93 24.33
CA LEU A 206 -29.57 12.63 23.90
C LEU A 206 -29.96 14.05 23.49
N GLU A 207 -29.46 15.04 24.23
CA GLU A 207 -29.58 16.44 23.83
C GLU A 207 -28.77 16.68 22.57
N GLN A 208 -29.30 17.53 21.70
CA GLN A 208 -28.70 17.72 20.41
C GLN A 208 -27.48 18.65 20.51
N THR A 209 -26.29 18.10 20.25
CA THR A 209 -25.00 18.81 20.28
C THR A 209 -24.53 19.20 18.88
N ASN A 210 -23.46 19.99 18.80
CA ASN A 210 -22.79 20.34 17.53
C ASN A 210 -22.07 19.15 16.85
N VAL A 211 -22.18 17.95 17.40
CA VAL A 211 -21.60 16.71 16.90
C VAL A 211 -22.70 15.86 16.27
N CYS A 212 -22.45 15.34 15.08
CA CYS A 212 -23.41 14.50 14.38
C CYS A 212 -23.51 13.13 15.05
N SER A 213 -24.72 12.72 15.48
CA SER A 213 -24.92 11.39 16.10
C SER A 213 -24.77 10.18 15.15
N VAL A 214 -24.51 10.43 13.86
CA VAL A 214 -24.32 9.40 12.81
C VAL A 214 -22.82 9.18 12.54
N CYS A 215 -22.08 10.24 12.20
CA CYS A 215 -20.66 10.15 11.90
C CYS A 215 -19.73 10.52 13.08
N GLU A 216 -20.29 10.97 14.21
CA GLU A 216 -19.56 11.37 15.42
C GLU A 216 -18.52 12.50 15.20
N GLN A 217 -18.65 13.24 14.10
CA GLN A 217 -17.83 14.41 13.75
C GLN A 217 -18.63 15.71 13.90
N SER A 218 -17.95 16.85 13.84
CA SER A 218 -18.63 18.16 13.79
C SER A 218 -19.55 18.25 12.57
N ILE A 219 -20.70 18.91 12.75
CA ILE A 219 -21.73 18.94 11.70
C ILE A 219 -21.30 19.86 10.56
N VAL A 220 -21.07 19.28 9.38
CA VAL A 220 -20.80 20.01 8.13
C VAL A 220 -22.09 20.07 7.31
N MET A 221 -22.50 21.29 6.92
CA MET A 221 -23.70 21.56 6.13
C MET A 221 -24.98 20.97 6.78
N PRO A 222 -25.47 21.58 7.88
CA PRO A 222 -26.54 21.01 8.69
C PRO A 222 -27.87 20.93 7.93
N HIS A 223 -28.48 19.75 7.99
CA HIS A 223 -29.79 19.48 7.42
C HIS A 223 -30.72 18.96 8.52
N GLU A 224 -31.89 19.56 8.63
CA GLU A 224 -32.97 19.17 9.53
C GLU A 224 -33.84 18.08 8.90
N SER A 225 -34.23 17.12 9.72
CA SER A 225 -35.26 16.14 9.37
C SER A 225 -36.63 16.81 9.28
N ILE A 226 -37.38 16.49 8.23
CA ILE A 226 -38.78 16.81 8.03
C ILE A 226 -39.60 15.60 8.45
N GLY A 227 -40.37 15.76 9.52
CA GLY A 227 -41.24 14.74 10.08
C GLY A 227 -41.69 15.13 11.49
N GLU A 228 -41.92 14.13 12.34
CA GLU A 228 -42.29 14.33 13.75
C GLU A 228 -41.11 14.76 14.66
N CYS A 229 -39.90 14.85 14.10
CA CYS A 229 -38.71 15.32 14.80
C CYS A 229 -37.99 16.41 13.99
N LYS A 230 -37.40 17.39 14.70
CA LYS A 230 -36.62 18.50 14.11
C LYS A 230 -35.12 18.36 14.39
N HIS A 231 -34.62 17.13 14.49
CA HIS A 231 -33.19 16.90 14.67
C HIS A 231 -32.44 17.14 13.36
N TYR A 232 -31.17 17.51 13.46
CA TYR A 232 -30.29 17.93 12.37
C TYR A 232 -28.97 17.16 12.36
N PHE A 233 -28.48 16.86 11.16
CA PHE A 233 -27.28 16.07 10.89
C PHE A 233 -26.46 16.68 9.75
N CYS A 234 -25.27 16.16 9.44
CA CYS A 234 -24.55 16.52 8.21
C CYS A 234 -25.39 16.13 6.99
N TYR A 235 -25.30 16.86 5.89
CA TYR A 235 -26.05 16.56 4.66
C TYR A 235 -26.00 15.08 4.25
N ILE A 236 -24.79 14.50 4.15
CA ILE A 236 -24.61 13.10 3.73
C ILE A 236 -25.27 12.13 4.73
N CYS A 237 -25.14 12.42 6.02
CA CYS A 237 -25.74 11.61 7.10
C CYS A 237 -27.26 11.75 7.15
N ALA A 238 -27.79 12.94 6.85
CA ALA A 238 -29.22 13.19 6.80
C ALA A 238 -29.85 12.47 5.59
N TYR A 239 -29.15 12.50 4.44
CA TYR A 239 -29.58 11.81 3.22
C TYR A 239 -29.62 10.29 3.41
N SER A 240 -28.63 9.70 4.08
CA SER A 240 -28.62 8.26 4.37
C SER A 240 -29.66 7.82 5.41
N LEU A 241 -30.31 8.77 6.09
CA LEU A 241 -31.36 8.54 7.08
C LEU A 241 -32.79 8.70 6.53
N ILE A 242 -32.95 9.06 5.25
CA ILE A 242 -34.28 9.15 4.61
C ILE A 242 -34.96 7.77 4.66
N GLN A 243 -36.21 7.72 5.10
CA GLN A 243 -36.99 6.49 5.35
C GLN A 243 -36.41 5.58 6.47
N HIS A 244 -35.53 6.11 7.31
CA HIS A 244 -35.00 5.42 8.49
C HIS A 244 -35.36 6.15 9.79
N SER A 245 -35.19 5.45 10.92
CA SER A 245 -35.49 6.00 12.25
C SER A 245 -34.38 6.94 12.72
N CYS A 246 -34.75 8.11 13.23
CA CYS A 246 -33.85 9.08 13.83
C CYS A 246 -33.05 8.44 14.98
N PRO A 247 -31.71 8.57 15.00
CA PRO A 247 -30.88 7.99 16.07
C PRO A 247 -31.03 8.66 17.45
N ILE A 248 -31.69 9.82 17.52
CA ILE A 248 -31.89 10.61 18.74
C ILE A 248 -33.26 10.34 19.39
N CYS A 249 -34.31 10.23 18.58
CA CYS A 249 -35.69 10.07 19.07
C CYS A 249 -36.46 8.88 18.49
N PHE A 250 -35.82 8.07 17.64
CA PHE A 250 -36.38 6.85 17.04
C PHE A 250 -37.62 7.02 16.16
N LYS A 251 -37.98 8.26 15.83
CA LYS A 251 -39.08 8.57 14.90
C LYS A 251 -38.62 8.49 13.44
N THR A 252 -39.52 8.15 12.53
CA THR A 252 -39.20 8.03 11.10
C THR A 252 -38.93 9.40 10.47
N ILE A 253 -37.87 9.48 9.67
CA ILE A 253 -37.51 10.68 8.91
C ILE A 253 -38.02 10.50 7.48
N ASN A 254 -38.97 11.35 7.07
CA ASN A 254 -39.59 11.24 5.75
C ASN A 254 -38.82 12.02 4.68
N ASN A 255 -38.36 13.22 5.03
CA ASN A 255 -37.58 14.07 4.13
C ASN A 255 -36.58 14.92 4.91
N ILE A 256 -35.73 15.68 4.23
CA ILE A 256 -34.74 16.57 4.86
C ILE A 256 -34.78 17.95 4.23
N LYS A 257 -34.45 18.99 5.01
CA LYS A 257 -34.27 20.36 4.52
C LYS A 257 -32.97 20.96 5.05
N PRO A 258 -32.33 21.90 4.34
CA PRO A 258 -31.23 22.67 4.91
C PRO A 258 -31.71 23.40 6.16
N LYS A 259 -30.85 23.42 7.19
CA LYS A 259 -31.12 24.19 8.40
C LYS A 259 -30.89 25.67 8.11
N GLU A 260 -31.96 26.44 8.15
CA GLU A 260 -31.86 27.90 8.09
C GLU A 260 -31.34 28.41 9.43
N PHE A 261 -30.13 28.96 9.43
CA PHE A 261 -29.65 29.73 10.57
C PHE A 261 -30.36 31.07 10.53
N SER A 262 -31.26 31.31 11.48
CA SER A 262 -31.78 32.66 11.73
C SER A 262 -30.58 33.58 11.97
N SER A 263 -30.31 34.49 11.03
CA SER A 263 -29.38 35.60 11.26
C SER A 263 -29.96 36.44 12.40
N LYS A 264 -29.42 36.27 13.59
CA LYS A 264 -29.53 37.27 14.65
C LYS A 264 -28.34 38.20 14.55
#